data_AF-A0A067MFP2-F1
#
_entry.id   AF-A0A067MFP2-F1
#
_cell.length_a   1.000
_cell.length_b   1.000
_cell.length_c   1.000
_cell.angle_alpha   90.00
_cell.angle_beta   90.00
_cell.angle_gamma   90.00
#
_symmetry.space_group_name_H-M   'P 1'
#
loop_
_entity.id
_entity.type
_entity.pdbx_description
1 polymer ?
#
loop_
_entity_poly.entity_id
_entity_poly.type
_entity_poly.pdbx_seq_one_letter_code
_entity_poly.pdbx_strand_id
1 'polypeptide(L)'
;TDIFTCIAPNLLHQIHKGVFKTHLLEWCQSILSESEMDRRFHAMSHHPTLRHFRDGISGLKQWSGTKAKHVERVFVSVIAGAVQGKLMIATRALMDFMMVAQYLEHSDATLAFMDEKLADFHRNKQGFVDVRACKQPEFNIPKLHSLQHYTEFIKLLGALDGYNSESLECLHINCAKKAYHASNKKDYALQMMQWLTRQEAMYIFQSYL
;
A
#
# COMPACT_ATOMS: atom_id res chain seq x y z
N THR A 1 26.86 -6.77 -10.10
CA THR A 1 25.55 -6.95 -9.45
C THR A 1 24.98 -5.58 -9.19
N ASP A 2 23.81 -5.28 -9.74
CA ASP A 2 23.14 -4.02 -9.44
C ASP A 2 22.58 -4.09 -8.01
N ILE A 3 22.99 -3.17 -7.14
CA ILE A 3 22.51 -3.15 -5.75
C ILE A 3 21.03 -2.78 -5.67
N PHE A 4 20.50 -2.10 -6.68
CA PHE A 4 19.10 -1.66 -6.71
C PHE A 4 18.13 -2.84 -6.89
N THR A 5 18.57 -3.95 -7.49
CA THR A 5 17.73 -5.16 -7.61
C THR A 5 17.46 -5.85 -6.27
N CYS A 6 18.21 -5.50 -5.22
CA CYS A 6 17.98 -6.01 -3.86
C CYS A 6 16.88 -5.26 -3.10
N ILE A 7 16.40 -4.12 -3.62
CA ILE A 7 15.34 -3.32 -3.00
C ILE A 7 14.00 -3.73 -3.62
N ALA A 8 13.45 -4.84 -3.15
CA ALA A 8 12.19 -5.36 -3.67
C ALA A 8 11.02 -4.38 -3.43
N PRO A 9 10.06 -4.28 -4.37
CA PRO A 9 8.87 -3.45 -4.20
C PRO A 9 8.05 -3.85 -2.97
N ASN A 10 7.54 -2.86 -2.24
CA ASN A 10 6.78 -3.05 -1.01
C ASN A 10 5.36 -2.50 -1.17
N LEU A 11 4.40 -3.40 -1.39
CA LEU A 11 2.99 -3.03 -1.59
C LEU A 11 2.43 -2.17 -0.43
N LEU A 12 2.75 -2.48 0.83
CA LEU A 12 2.24 -1.69 1.95
C LEU A 12 2.78 -0.26 1.95
N HIS A 13 4.10 -0.11 1.90
CA HIS A 13 4.75 1.18 2.15
C HIS A 13 4.85 2.06 0.91
N GLN A 14 4.98 1.46 -0.27
CA GLN A 14 5.04 2.16 -1.54
C GLN A 14 3.65 2.38 -2.13
N ILE A 15 2.83 1.33 -2.27
CA ILE A 15 1.49 1.45 -2.89
C ILE A 15 0.46 2.01 -1.90
N HIS A 16 0.08 1.23 -0.89
CA HIS A 16 -1.09 1.53 -0.06
C HIS A 16 -0.91 2.80 0.79
N LYS A 17 0.21 2.91 1.51
CA LYS A 17 0.51 4.09 2.32
C LYS A 17 1.12 5.21 1.50
N GLY A 18 1.95 4.89 0.52
CA GLY A 18 2.71 5.86 -0.24
C GLY A 18 1.92 6.54 -1.34
N VAL A 19 1.62 5.80 -2.40
CA VAL A 19 0.96 6.34 -3.58
C VAL A 19 -0.52 6.61 -3.31
N PHE A 20 -1.24 5.64 -2.74
CA PHE A 20 -2.67 5.78 -2.52
C PHE A 20 -2.97 6.79 -1.40
N LYS A 21 -2.60 6.47 -0.15
CA LYS A 21 -2.98 7.30 1.01
C LYS A 21 -2.34 8.69 1.00
N THR A 22 -1.02 8.79 0.82
CA THR A 22 -0.30 10.07 0.95
C THR A 22 -0.48 11.00 -0.25
N HIS A 23 -0.85 10.48 -1.42
CA HIS A 23 -0.94 11.31 -2.62
C HIS A 23 -2.31 11.26 -3.28
N LEU A 24 -2.70 10.12 -3.86
CA LEU A 24 -3.92 10.04 -4.66
C LEU A 24 -5.18 10.40 -3.86
N LEU A 25 -5.28 9.87 -2.63
CA LEU A 25 -6.37 10.17 -1.72
C LEU A 25 -6.39 11.65 -1.32
N GLU A 26 -5.24 12.22 -0.93
CA GLU A 26 -5.13 13.64 -0.56
C GLU A 26 -5.51 14.55 -1.74
N TRP A 27 -5.06 14.23 -2.96
CA TRP A 27 -5.42 14.99 -4.16
C TRP A 27 -6.93 14.97 -4.40
N CYS A 28 -7.57 13.80 -4.31
CA CYS A 28 -9.02 13.71 -4.46
C CYS A 28 -9.77 14.41 -3.32
N GLN A 29 -9.28 14.32 -2.08
CA GLN A 29 -9.85 15.04 -0.94
C GLN A 29 -9.76 16.55 -1.11
N SER A 30 -8.68 17.08 -1.71
CA SER A 30 -8.57 18.52 -1.98
C SER A 30 -9.59 19.02 -3.02
N ILE A 31 -10.06 18.13 -3.91
CA ILE A 31 -11.08 18.45 -4.93
C ILE A 31 -12.49 18.38 -4.32
N LEU A 32 -12.77 17.37 -3.49
CA LEU A 32 -14.11 17.13 -2.94
C LEU A 32 -14.37 17.83 -1.61
N SER A 33 -13.34 18.10 -0.82
CA SER A 33 -13.34 18.23 0.65
C SER A 33 -13.48 16.88 1.40
N GLU A 34 -12.99 16.87 2.65
CA GLU A 34 -13.06 15.69 3.54
C GLU A 34 -14.50 15.30 3.86
N SER A 35 -15.35 16.30 4.17
CA SER A 35 -16.75 16.07 4.56
C SER A 35 -17.59 15.49 3.43
N GLU A 36 -17.38 15.95 2.19
CA GLU A 36 -18.05 15.41 1.02
C GLU A 36 -17.57 13.97 0.72
N MET A 37 -16.29 13.69 0.89
CA MET A 37 -15.76 12.34 0.71
C MET A 37 -16.37 11.38 1.74
N ASP A 38 -16.43 11.76 3.01
CA ASP A 38 -17.07 10.95 4.06
C ASP A 38 -18.56 10.74 3.79
N ARG A 39 -19.27 11.78 3.35
CA ARG A 39 -20.68 11.67 2.95
C ARG A 39 -20.88 10.64 1.84
N ARG A 40 -19.96 10.59 0.87
CA ARG A 40 -20.00 9.62 -0.23
C ARG A 40 -19.66 8.21 0.24
N PHE A 41 -18.68 8.04 1.12
CA PHE A 41 -18.41 6.75 1.77
C PHE A 41 -19.62 6.24 2.56
N HIS A 42 -20.31 7.13 3.29
CA HIS A 42 -21.54 6.81 4.01
C HIS A 42 -22.68 6.40 3.07
N ALA A 43 -22.82 7.07 1.93
CA ALA A 43 -23.87 6.80 0.95
C ALA A 43 -23.66 5.52 0.11
N MET A 44 -22.48 4.88 0.18
CA MET A 44 -22.20 3.66 -0.56
C MET A 44 -23.14 2.53 -0.16
N SER A 45 -23.75 1.86 -1.15
CA SER A 45 -24.60 0.70 -0.92
C SER A 45 -23.84 -0.43 -0.20
N HIS A 46 -24.54 -1.13 0.67
CA HIS A 46 -23.99 -2.31 1.34
C HIS A 46 -23.77 -3.45 0.35
N HIS A 47 -22.61 -4.10 0.44
CA HIS A 47 -22.30 -5.33 -0.29
C HIS A 47 -21.57 -6.32 0.64
N PRO A 48 -21.92 -7.61 0.64
CA PRO A 48 -21.34 -8.58 1.59
C PRO A 48 -19.81 -8.70 1.56
N THR A 49 -19.20 -8.46 0.40
CA THR A 49 -17.74 -8.58 0.21
C THR A 49 -16.98 -7.26 0.35
N LEU A 50 -17.68 -6.14 0.55
CA LEU A 50 -17.09 -4.81 0.68
C LEU A 50 -17.32 -4.25 2.07
N ARG A 51 -16.29 -3.61 2.62
CA ARG A 51 -16.42 -2.93 3.90
C ARG A 51 -17.21 -1.64 3.69
N HIS A 52 -18.27 -1.48 4.47
CA HIS A 52 -19.03 -0.23 4.50
C HIS A 52 -18.45 0.72 5.56
N PHE A 53 -18.25 1.98 5.18
CA PHE A 53 -17.62 3.02 5.99
C PHE A 53 -18.68 4.01 6.49
N ARG A 54 -19.42 3.61 7.54
CA ARG A 54 -20.56 4.38 8.08
C ARG A 54 -20.17 5.79 8.51
N ASP A 55 -19.00 5.95 9.11
CA ASP A 55 -18.53 7.26 9.60
C ASP A 55 -17.51 7.89 8.64
N GLY A 56 -17.49 7.45 7.38
CA GLY A 56 -16.47 7.83 6.42
C GLY A 56 -15.08 7.27 6.75
N ILE A 57 -14.05 7.97 6.28
CA ILE A 57 -12.64 7.57 6.42
C ILE A 57 -11.81 8.58 7.22
N SER A 58 -12.27 9.82 7.41
CA SER A 58 -11.53 10.86 8.15
C SER A 58 -11.25 10.49 9.61
N GLY A 59 -12.18 9.75 10.24
CA GLY A 59 -12.02 9.26 11.62
C GLY A 59 -11.01 8.11 11.80
N LEU A 60 -10.39 7.59 10.73
CA LEU A 60 -9.51 6.43 10.80
C LEU A 60 -8.15 6.76 11.43
N LYS A 61 -8.04 6.59 12.75
CA LYS A 61 -6.79 6.82 13.52
C LYS A 61 -5.60 5.95 13.08
N GLN A 62 -5.87 4.73 12.58
CA GLN A 62 -4.84 3.79 12.14
C GLN A 62 -5.10 3.31 10.72
N TRP A 63 -4.14 3.55 9.84
CA TRP A 63 -4.16 3.15 8.43
C TRP A 63 -3.33 1.89 8.22
N SER A 64 -3.91 0.73 8.54
CA SER A 64 -3.31 -0.57 8.25
C SER A 64 -3.44 -0.92 6.76
N GLY A 65 -2.62 -1.85 6.27
CA GLY A 65 -2.71 -2.36 4.90
C GLY A 65 -4.10 -2.89 4.57
N THR A 66 -4.69 -3.69 5.47
CA THR A 66 -6.05 -4.21 5.32
C THR A 66 -7.10 -3.10 5.15
N LYS A 67 -7.02 -2.04 5.98
CA LYS A 67 -7.96 -0.91 5.86
C LYS A 67 -7.76 -0.16 4.55
N ALA A 68 -6.51 0.11 4.15
CA ALA A 68 -6.21 0.74 2.87
C ALA A 68 -6.82 -0.03 1.70
N LYS A 69 -6.61 -1.35 1.65
CA LYS A 69 -7.19 -2.24 0.62
C LYS A 69 -8.72 -2.15 0.56
N HIS A 70 -9.40 -2.08 1.71
CA HIS A 70 -10.86 -1.93 1.72
C HIS A 70 -11.32 -0.58 1.18
N VAL A 71 -10.61 0.51 1.48
CA VAL A 71 -10.90 1.84 0.94
C VAL A 71 -10.65 1.85 -0.57
N GLU A 72 -9.50 1.32 -1.02
CA GLU A 72 -9.10 1.24 -2.42
C GLU A 72 -10.17 0.55 -3.30
N ARG A 73 -10.78 -0.54 -2.81
CA ARG A 73 -11.81 -1.31 -3.55
C ARG A 73 -13.05 -0.50 -3.93
N VAL A 74 -13.39 0.53 -3.16
CA VAL A 74 -14.58 1.36 -3.39
C VAL A 74 -14.25 2.78 -3.84
N PHE A 75 -12.97 3.15 -3.82
CA PHE A 75 -12.53 4.53 -3.99
C PHE A 75 -12.97 5.17 -5.31
N VAL A 76 -12.85 4.44 -6.41
CA VAL A 76 -13.26 4.90 -7.75
C VAL A 76 -14.76 5.24 -7.78
N SER A 77 -15.60 4.42 -7.13
CA SER A 77 -17.04 4.67 -7.03
C SER A 77 -17.35 5.88 -6.16
N VAL A 78 -16.62 6.05 -5.05
CA VAL A 78 -16.80 7.19 -4.13
C VAL A 78 -16.56 8.52 -4.84
N ILE A 79 -15.49 8.62 -5.64
CA ILE A 79 -15.12 9.89 -6.30
C ILE A 79 -15.87 10.14 -7.61
N ALA A 80 -16.64 9.15 -8.10
CA ALA A 80 -17.33 9.24 -9.38
C ALA A 80 -18.26 10.45 -9.45
N GLY A 81 -18.23 11.16 -10.57
CA GLY A 81 -19.03 12.38 -10.79
C GLY A 81 -18.49 13.64 -10.10
N ALA A 82 -17.68 13.54 -9.06
CA ALA A 82 -16.95 14.70 -8.51
C ALA A 82 -15.60 14.89 -9.19
N VAL A 83 -14.84 13.80 -9.35
CA VAL A 83 -13.61 13.79 -10.15
C VAL A 83 -13.99 13.40 -11.58
N GLN A 84 -13.63 14.22 -12.56
CA GLN A 84 -14.04 14.07 -13.97
C GLN A 84 -12.88 14.27 -14.95
N GLY A 85 -13.10 13.89 -16.21
CA GLY A 85 -12.15 14.10 -17.30
C GLY A 85 -10.78 13.48 -17.04
N LYS A 86 -9.71 14.24 -17.30
CA LYS A 86 -8.31 13.80 -17.13
C LYS A 86 -8.03 13.30 -15.71
N LEU A 87 -8.60 13.94 -14.69
CA LEU A 87 -8.40 13.55 -13.28
C LEU A 87 -8.93 12.13 -13.04
N MET A 88 -10.14 11.84 -13.53
CA MET A 88 -10.75 10.53 -13.34
C MET A 88 -9.99 9.43 -14.09
N ILE A 89 -9.51 9.73 -15.30
CA ILE A 89 -8.67 8.81 -16.09
C ILE A 89 -7.38 8.51 -15.33
N ALA A 90 -6.68 9.54 -14.84
CA ALA A 90 -5.45 9.38 -14.07
C ALA A 90 -5.68 8.59 -12.78
N THR A 91 -6.72 8.94 -12.01
CA THR A 91 -7.07 8.21 -10.78
C THR A 91 -7.37 6.75 -11.07
N ARG A 92 -8.23 6.47 -12.05
CA ARG A 92 -8.61 5.09 -12.37
C ARG A 92 -7.41 4.28 -12.86
N ALA A 93 -6.58 4.85 -13.72
CA ALA A 93 -5.39 4.18 -14.21
C ALA A 93 -4.45 3.80 -13.05
N LEU A 94 -4.22 4.71 -12.09
CA LEU A 94 -3.40 4.41 -10.92
C LEU A 94 -4.06 3.34 -10.04
N MET A 95 -5.38 3.40 -9.84
CA MET A 95 -6.12 2.37 -9.08
C MET A 95 -6.04 1.00 -9.75
N ASP A 96 -6.21 0.92 -11.06
CA ASP A 96 -6.13 -0.34 -11.83
C ASP A 96 -4.72 -0.93 -11.73
N PHE A 97 -3.67 -0.11 -11.87
CA PHE A 97 -2.28 -0.52 -11.62
C PHE A 97 -2.11 -1.13 -10.22
N MET A 98 -2.58 -0.41 -9.19
CA MET A 98 -2.42 -0.83 -7.79
C MET A 98 -3.19 -2.12 -7.47
N MET A 99 -4.33 -2.35 -8.11
CA MET A 99 -5.11 -3.58 -7.95
C MET A 99 -4.42 -4.78 -8.60
N VAL A 100 -3.87 -4.61 -9.82
CA VAL A 100 -3.17 -5.70 -10.51
C VAL A 100 -1.83 -6.01 -9.85
N ALA A 101 -1.11 -5.01 -9.33
CA ALA A 101 0.14 -5.21 -8.58
C ALA A 101 -0.01 -6.10 -7.34
N GLN A 102 -1.24 -6.34 -6.87
CA GLN A 102 -1.54 -7.21 -5.72
C GLN A 102 -1.83 -8.66 -6.13
N TYR A 103 -1.79 -9.01 -7.41
CA TYR A 103 -2.04 -10.37 -7.85
C TYR A 103 -0.96 -11.32 -7.33
N LEU A 104 -1.37 -12.54 -7.01
CA LEU A 104 -0.45 -13.61 -6.59
C LEU A 104 0.27 -14.24 -7.77
N GLU A 105 -0.25 -14.03 -8.98
CA GLU A 105 0.28 -14.57 -10.22
C GLU A 105 0.15 -13.52 -11.32
N HIS A 106 1.20 -13.42 -12.14
CA HIS A 106 1.25 -12.48 -13.25
C HIS A 106 1.51 -13.21 -14.56
N SER A 107 0.79 -12.82 -15.58
CA SER A 107 1.07 -13.15 -16.98
C SER A 107 1.61 -11.93 -17.72
N ASP A 108 2.19 -12.14 -18.90
CA ASP A 108 2.63 -11.04 -19.78
C ASP A 108 1.49 -10.05 -20.07
N ALA A 109 0.25 -10.52 -20.17
CA ALA A 109 -0.92 -9.67 -20.34
C ALA A 109 -1.16 -8.77 -19.12
N THR A 110 -1.05 -9.30 -17.89
CA THR A 110 -1.20 -8.48 -16.68
C THR A 110 -0.08 -7.47 -16.52
N LEU A 111 1.15 -7.82 -16.91
CA LEU A 111 2.30 -6.92 -16.86
C LEU A 111 2.17 -5.79 -17.89
N ALA A 112 1.81 -6.12 -19.13
CA ALA A 112 1.53 -5.14 -20.17
C ALA A 112 0.39 -4.20 -19.77
N PHE A 113 -0.65 -4.74 -19.12
CA PHE A 113 -1.74 -3.93 -18.57
C PHE A 113 -1.25 -2.96 -17.49
N MET A 114 -0.37 -3.39 -16.59
CA MET A 114 0.23 -2.49 -15.59
C MET A 114 1.01 -1.34 -16.25
N ASP A 115 1.87 -1.66 -17.22
CA ASP A 115 2.65 -0.64 -17.94
C ASP A 115 1.74 0.36 -18.68
N GLU A 116 0.68 -0.15 -19.33
CA GLU A 116 -0.34 0.68 -20.00
C GLU A 116 -1.03 1.63 -19.02
N LYS A 117 -1.47 1.13 -17.86
CA LYS A 117 -2.16 1.95 -16.85
C LYS A 117 -1.23 2.98 -16.22
N LEU A 118 0.04 2.65 -16.01
CA LEU A 118 1.01 3.65 -15.57
C LEU A 118 1.23 4.74 -16.63
N ALA A 119 1.26 4.38 -17.91
CA ALA A 119 1.33 5.34 -19.01
C ALA A 119 0.07 6.21 -19.12
N ASP A 120 -1.13 5.64 -18.94
CA ASP A 120 -2.41 6.37 -18.87
C ASP A 120 -2.39 7.41 -17.74
N PHE A 121 -1.89 7.03 -16.56
CA PHE A 121 -1.70 7.96 -15.46
C PHE A 121 -0.77 9.10 -15.85
N HIS A 122 0.40 8.80 -16.41
CA HIS A 122 1.36 9.84 -16.80
C HIS A 122 0.86 10.79 -17.88
N ARG A 123 0.05 10.33 -18.84
CA ARG A 123 -0.59 11.19 -19.85
C ARG A 123 -1.60 12.18 -19.26
N ASN A 124 -2.19 11.84 -18.12
CA ASN A 124 -3.32 12.59 -17.56
C ASN A 124 -3.02 13.29 -16.22
N LYS A 125 -1.91 12.95 -15.54
CA LYS A 125 -1.55 13.47 -14.20
C LYS A 125 -1.49 14.99 -14.12
N GLN A 126 -1.19 15.66 -15.24
CA GLN A 126 -1.18 17.13 -15.33
C GLN A 126 -2.49 17.76 -14.87
N GLY A 127 -3.63 17.06 -15.04
CA GLY A 127 -4.92 17.55 -14.54
C GLY A 127 -4.92 17.87 -13.04
N PHE A 128 -4.16 17.12 -12.21
CA PHE A 128 -4.06 17.39 -10.77
C PHE A 128 -3.30 18.68 -10.45
N VAL A 129 -2.37 19.06 -11.32
CA VAL A 129 -1.64 20.33 -11.19
C VAL A 129 -2.52 21.48 -11.65
N ASP A 130 -3.25 21.30 -12.75
CA ASP A 130 -4.12 22.32 -13.33
C ASP A 130 -5.21 22.77 -12.32
N VAL A 131 -5.73 21.85 -11.52
CA VAL A 131 -6.70 22.14 -10.44
C VAL A 131 -6.05 22.41 -9.07
N ARG A 132 -4.72 22.53 -9.00
CA ARG A 132 -3.94 22.78 -7.77
C ARG A 132 -4.12 21.74 -6.67
N ALA A 133 -4.54 20.52 -7.00
CA ALA A 133 -4.64 19.40 -6.07
C ALA A 133 -3.24 18.83 -5.75
N CYS A 134 -2.36 18.76 -6.75
CA CYS A 134 -0.97 18.36 -6.55
C CYS A 134 -0.09 19.58 -6.23
N LYS A 135 0.50 19.59 -5.03
CA LYS A 135 1.41 20.67 -4.57
C LYS A 135 2.81 20.61 -5.21
N GLN A 136 3.16 19.49 -5.84
CA GLN A 136 4.46 19.26 -6.50
C GLN A 136 4.24 19.04 -8.00
N PRO A 137 4.31 20.10 -8.84
CA PRO A 137 3.94 20.01 -10.24
C PRO A 137 4.84 19.05 -11.05
N GLU A 138 6.06 18.81 -10.60
CA GLU A 138 7.01 17.90 -11.25
C GLU A 138 6.72 16.42 -10.96
N PHE A 139 5.87 16.11 -9.97
CA PHE A 139 5.64 14.75 -9.48
C PHE A 139 6.93 14.03 -9.05
N ASN A 140 7.87 14.74 -8.45
CA ASN A 140 9.12 14.21 -7.88
C ASN A 140 8.85 13.41 -6.59
N ILE A 141 8.04 12.37 -6.70
CA ILE A 141 7.60 11.50 -5.63
C ILE A 141 8.31 10.16 -5.81
N PRO A 142 9.32 9.82 -4.98
CA PRO A 142 10.10 8.59 -5.15
C PRO A 142 9.26 7.31 -5.24
N LYS A 143 8.18 7.23 -4.46
CA LYS A 143 7.26 6.08 -4.45
C LYS A 143 6.39 5.97 -5.70
N LEU A 144 6.16 7.08 -6.39
CA LEU A 144 5.44 7.11 -7.66
C LEU A 144 6.39 6.77 -8.81
N HIS A 145 7.63 7.26 -8.75
CA HIS A 145 8.68 6.91 -9.70
C HIS A 145 9.00 5.41 -9.65
N SER A 146 9.07 4.82 -8.44
CA SER A 146 9.36 3.39 -8.28
C SER A 146 8.37 2.49 -9.03
N LEU A 147 7.14 2.96 -9.30
CA LEU A 147 6.14 2.18 -10.05
C LEU A 147 6.61 1.80 -11.45
N GLN A 148 7.50 2.59 -12.06
CA GLN A 148 8.06 2.32 -13.39
C GLN A 148 8.90 1.03 -13.43
N HIS A 149 9.36 0.55 -12.27
CA HIS A 149 10.19 -0.64 -12.17
C HIS A 149 9.42 -1.88 -11.71
N TYR A 150 8.11 -1.76 -11.38
CA TYR A 150 7.36 -2.86 -10.79
C TYR A 150 7.27 -4.08 -11.70
N THR A 151 7.02 -3.88 -13.00
CA THR A 151 6.88 -4.98 -13.95
C THR A 151 8.21 -5.70 -14.17
N GLU A 152 9.34 -4.98 -14.15
CA GLU A 152 10.68 -5.56 -14.17
C GLU A 152 10.96 -6.37 -12.89
N PHE A 153 10.65 -5.82 -11.72
CA PHE A 153 10.80 -6.54 -10.46
C PHE A 153 9.93 -7.78 -10.38
N ILE A 154 8.70 -7.75 -10.88
CA ILE A 154 7.81 -8.92 -10.91
C ILE A 154 8.40 -10.02 -11.80
N LYS A 155 9.00 -9.66 -12.94
CA LYS A 155 9.69 -10.65 -13.81
C LYS A 155 10.91 -11.26 -13.14
N LEU A 156 11.65 -10.47 -12.37
CA LEU A 156 12.90 -10.90 -11.72
C LEU A 156 12.64 -11.72 -10.44
N LEU A 157 11.67 -11.31 -9.64
CA LEU A 157 11.45 -11.78 -8.27
C LEU A 157 10.15 -12.58 -8.11
N GLY A 158 9.25 -12.55 -9.09
CA GLY A 158 7.90 -13.10 -8.97
C GLY A 158 6.91 -12.12 -8.36
N ALA A 159 5.76 -12.64 -7.91
CA ALA A 159 4.71 -11.81 -7.32
C ALA A 159 5.18 -11.08 -6.06
N LEU A 160 4.59 -9.89 -5.82
CA LEU A 160 5.05 -8.97 -4.78
C LEU A 160 4.49 -9.28 -3.39
N ASP A 161 3.66 -10.32 -3.26
CA ASP A 161 3.04 -10.73 -2.00
C ASP A 161 4.07 -11.24 -0.98
N GLY A 162 5.13 -11.90 -1.45
CA GLY A 162 6.22 -12.42 -0.62
C GLY A 162 7.24 -11.38 -0.12
N TYR A 163 7.29 -10.19 -0.74
CA TYR A 163 8.30 -9.16 -0.44
C TYR A 163 7.81 -8.06 0.50
N ASN A 164 6.64 -8.26 1.13
CA ASN A 164 6.13 -7.31 2.09
C ASN A 164 7.06 -7.20 3.31
N SER A 165 7.29 -5.98 3.79
CA SER A 165 8.06 -5.77 5.03
C SER A 165 7.27 -6.12 6.29
N GLU A 166 5.99 -6.50 6.16
CA GLU A 166 5.15 -6.87 7.32
C GLU A 166 5.73 -8.10 8.02
N SER A 167 6.27 -9.06 7.25
CA SER A 167 6.98 -10.24 7.77
C SER A 167 8.21 -9.85 8.61
N LEU A 168 9.08 -9.01 8.05
CA LEU A 168 10.28 -8.49 8.73
C LEU A 168 9.92 -7.61 9.94
N GLU A 169 8.87 -6.78 9.85
CA GLU A 169 8.38 -5.97 10.95
C GLU A 169 7.84 -6.85 12.09
N CYS A 170 7.11 -7.91 11.76
CA CYS A 170 6.62 -8.91 12.71
C CYS A 170 7.78 -9.63 13.40
N LEU A 171 8.80 -10.07 12.64
CA LEU A 171 10.02 -10.66 13.19
C LEU A 171 10.77 -9.68 14.08
N HIS A 172 10.88 -8.40 13.70
CA HIS A 172 11.51 -7.40 14.56
C HIS A 172 10.74 -7.20 15.88
N ILE A 173 9.40 -7.24 15.86
CA ILE A 173 8.60 -7.19 17.09
C ILE A 173 8.83 -8.45 17.95
N ASN A 174 8.69 -9.63 17.35
CA ASN A 174 8.72 -10.90 18.06
C ASN A 174 10.12 -11.28 18.54
N CYS A 175 11.13 -11.03 17.71
CA CYS A 175 12.49 -11.49 17.94
C CYS A 175 13.40 -10.42 18.53
N ALA A 176 13.18 -9.13 18.23
CA ALA A 176 14.00 -8.06 18.79
C ALA A 176 13.31 -7.36 19.96
N LYS A 177 12.12 -6.79 19.77
CA LYS A 177 11.46 -5.97 20.81
C LYS A 177 11.09 -6.79 22.05
N LYS A 178 10.42 -7.94 21.88
CA LYS A 178 10.04 -8.81 23.01
C LYS A 178 11.27 -9.35 23.74
N ALA A 179 12.26 -9.83 22.99
CA ALA A 179 13.52 -10.32 23.57
C ALA A 179 14.26 -9.23 24.35
N TYR A 180 14.34 -8.01 23.79
CA TYR A 180 14.97 -6.87 24.46
C TYR A 180 14.19 -6.47 25.73
N HIS A 181 12.86 -6.47 25.67
CA HIS A 181 12.01 -6.16 26.83
C HIS A 181 12.16 -7.20 27.95
N ALA A 182 12.38 -8.47 27.60
CA ALA A 182 12.65 -9.55 28.56
C ALA A 182 14.07 -9.53 29.14
N SER A 183 14.97 -8.70 28.60
CA SER A 183 16.34 -8.56 29.09
C SER A 183 16.45 -7.54 30.23
N ASN A 184 17.55 -7.61 30.98
CA ASN A 184 17.90 -6.58 31.96
C ASN A 184 18.54 -5.32 31.34
N LYS A 185 18.62 -5.24 30.00
CA LYS A 185 19.19 -4.14 29.19
C LYS A 185 20.70 -3.89 29.36
N LYS A 186 21.42 -4.75 30.08
CA LYS A 186 22.88 -4.74 30.20
C LYS A 186 23.45 -5.93 29.43
N ASP A 187 24.37 -5.70 28.48
CA ASP A 187 24.90 -6.77 27.61
C ASP A 187 23.79 -7.64 27.00
N TYR A 188 22.75 -6.97 26.52
CA TYR A 188 21.43 -7.56 26.22
C TYR A 188 21.44 -8.55 25.05
N ALA A 189 22.44 -8.50 24.16
CA ALA A 189 22.49 -9.34 22.97
C ALA A 189 22.49 -10.83 23.32
N LEU A 190 23.31 -11.25 24.29
CA LEU A 190 23.37 -12.64 24.75
C LEU A 190 22.05 -13.07 25.40
N GLN A 191 21.42 -12.18 26.17
CA GLN A 191 20.13 -12.46 26.81
C GLN A 191 19.01 -12.59 25.78
N MET A 192 19.01 -11.76 24.74
CA MET A 192 18.06 -11.84 23.64
C MET A 192 18.21 -13.16 22.88
N MET A 193 19.45 -13.60 22.58
CA MET A 193 19.69 -14.89 21.93
C MET A 193 19.20 -16.05 22.80
N GLN A 194 19.52 -16.06 24.10
CA GLN A 194 19.03 -17.10 25.02
C GLN A 194 17.50 -17.12 25.12
N TRP A 195 16.87 -15.95 25.16
CA TRP A 195 15.41 -15.84 25.18
C TRP A 195 14.80 -16.43 23.90
N LEU A 196 15.36 -16.11 22.73
CA LEU A 196 14.93 -16.65 21.43
C LEU A 196 15.04 -18.17 21.38
N THR A 197 16.18 -18.74 21.79
CA THR A 197 16.37 -20.20 21.84
C THR A 197 15.33 -20.89 22.72
N ARG A 198 14.95 -20.26 23.85
CA ARG A 198 13.88 -20.80 24.71
C ARG A 198 12.51 -20.74 24.05
N GLN A 199 12.18 -19.63 23.37
CA GLN A 199 10.91 -19.51 22.65
C GLN A 199 10.80 -20.54 21.52
N GLU A 200 11.89 -20.75 20.77
CA GLU A 200 11.94 -21.76 19.71
C GLU A 200 11.75 -23.18 20.26
N ALA A 201 12.43 -23.53 21.35
CA ALA A 201 12.25 -24.83 21.99
C ALA A 201 10.81 -25.06 22.48
N MET A 202 10.17 -24.04 23.05
CA MET A 202 8.77 -24.11 23.47
C MET A 202 7.82 -24.27 22.28
N TYR A 203 8.05 -23.52 21.19
CA TYR A 203 7.24 -23.62 19.98
C TYR A 203 7.33 -25.00 19.34
N ILE A 204 8.55 -25.55 19.22
CA ILE A 204 8.78 -26.91 18.73
C ILE A 204 8.07 -27.93 19.62
N PHE A 205 8.18 -27.82 20.95
CA PHE A 205 7.48 -28.74 21.84
C PHE A 205 5.96 -28.67 21.68
N GLN A 206 5.40 -27.47 21.51
CA GLN A 206 3.97 -27.27 21.33
C GLN A 206 3.46 -27.79 19.98
N SER A 207 4.27 -27.82 18.92
CA SER A 207 3.86 -28.38 17.63
C SER A 207 3.84 -29.91 17.57
N TYR A 208 4.44 -30.58 18.57
CA TYR A 208 4.37 -32.04 18.74
C TYR A 208 3.18 -32.52 19.60
N LEU A 209 2.47 -31.61 20.27
CA LEU A 209 1.26 -31.90 21.07
C LEU A 209 -0.01 -31.73 20.23
#